data_AF-A0A1M5E807-F1
#
_entry.id   AF-A0A1M5E807-F1
#
_cell.length_a   1.000
_cell.length_b   1.000
_cell.length_c   1.000
_cell.angle_alpha   90.00
_cell.angle_beta   90.00
_cell.angle_gamma   90.00
#
_symmetry.space_group_name_H-M   'P 1'
#
loop_
_entity.id
_entity.type
_entity.pdbx_description
1 polymer ?
#
loop_
_entity_poly.entity_id
_entity_poly.type
_entity_poly.pdbx_seq_one_letter_code
_entity_poly.pdbx_strand_id
1 'polypeptide(L)' 'MSKIEKLVQKFQKIPTDLTWEEFSKVLKHYGYVEIKRKGKTGGSRRKFINKKDNDIIIAHNPILKMS' A
#
# COMPACT_ATOMS: atom_id res chain seq x y z
N MET A 1 0.38 -22.55 -3.08
CA MET A 1 0.25 -21.08 -2.98
C MET A 1 0.38 -20.64 -1.54
N SER A 2 1.46 -19.90 -1.26
CA SER A 2 1.64 -19.15 -0.02
C SER A 2 0.54 -18.10 0.16
N LYS A 3 0.33 -17.66 1.41
CA LYS A 3 -0.65 -16.60 1.73
C LYS A 3 -0.39 -15.32 0.94
N ILE A 4 0.88 -14.99 0.68
CA ILE A 4 1.25 -13.80 -0.09
C ILE A 4 0.92 -13.94 -1.58
N GLU A 5 1.11 -15.11 -2.17
CA GLU A 5 0.77 -15.35 -3.59
C GLU A 5 -0.73 -15.23 -3.84
N LYS A 6 -1.56 -15.76 -2.94
CA LYS A 6 -3.03 -15.58 -3.01
C LYS A 6 -3.41 -14.11 -2.93
N LEU A 7 -2.69 -13.33 -2.12
CA LEU A 7 -2.93 -11.90 -1.97
C LEU A 7 -2.53 -11.11 -3.21
N VAL A 8 -1.40 -11.45 -3.83
CA VAL A 8 -0.96 -10.88 -5.11
C VAL A 8 -1.97 -11.20 -6.22
N GLN A 9 -2.47 -12.44 -6.29
CA GLN A 9 -3.52 -12.81 -7.25
C GLN A 9 -4.83 -12.07 -6.99
N LYS A 10 -5.23 -11.89 -5.72
CA LYS A 10 -6.39 -11.05 -5.35
C LYS A 10 -6.18 -9.62 -5.85
N PHE A 11 -5.00 -9.04 -5.60
CA PHE A 11 -4.65 -7.68 -6.03
C PHE A 11 -4.71 -7.49 -7.56
N GLN A 12 -4.19 -8.46 -8.33
CA GLN A 12 -4.22 -8.42 -9.80
C GLN A 12 -5.65 -8.44 -10.38
N LYS A 13 -6.63 -8.94 -9.63
CA LYS A 13 -8.04 -8.94 -10.04
C LYS A 13 -8.77 -7.62 -9.76
N ILE A 14 -8.07 -6.57 -9.33
CA ILE A 14 -8.63 -5.25 -8.99
C ILE A 14 -9.81 -5.40 -8.01
N PRO A 15 -9.55 -5.95 -6.81
CA PRO A 15 -10.60 -6.29 -5.87
C PRO A 15 -11.22 -5.01 -5.30
N THR A 16 -12.55 -5.01 -5.15
CA THR A 16 -13.30 -3.90 -4.56
C THR A 16 -13.11 -3.79 -3.04
N ASP A 17 -12.76 -4.91 -2.39
CA ASP A 17 -12.56 -5.04 -0.94
C ASP A 17 -11.07 -5.28 -0.59
N LEU A 18 -10.19 -4.46 -1.18
CA LEU A 18 -8.78 -4.46 -0.79
C LEU A 18 -8.56 -3.56 0.41
N THR A 19 -8.10 -4.12 1.52
CA THR A 19 -7.71 -3.31 2.68
C THR A 19 -6.34 -2.67 2.47
N TRP A 20 -6.10 -1.55 3.16
CA TRP A 20 -4.79 -0.88 3.12
C TRP A 20 -3.64 -1.77 3.63
N GLU A 21 -3.93 -2.63 4.61
CA GLU A 21 -2.96 -3.58 5.15
C GLU A 21 -2.59 -4.66 4.13
N GLU A 22 -3.57 -5.17 3.38
CA GLU A 22 -3.35 -6.11 2.28
C GLU A 22 -2.52 -5.47 1.17
N PHE A 23 -2.88 -4.26 0.74
CA PHE A 23 -2.12 -3.48 -0.24
C PHE A 23 -0.65 -3.30 0.20
N SER A 24 -0.45 -2.89 1.47
CA SER A 24 0.89 -2.68 2.03
C SER A 24 1.69 -3.99 2.12
N LYS A 25 1.05 -5.14 2.40
CA LYS A 25 1.70 -6.46 2.40
C LYS A 25 2.16 -6.87 0.99
N VAL A 26 1.34 -6.63 -0.03
CA VAL A 26 1.71 -6.87 -1.45
C VAL A 26 2.92 -6.02 -1.82
N LEU A 27 2.87 -4.71 -1.57
CA LEU A 27 3.99 -3.81 -1.86
C LEU A 27 5.28 -4.22 -1.12
N LYS A 28 5.17 -4.57 0.16
CA LYS A 28 6.30 -5.05 0.96
C LYS A 28 6.94 -6.32 0.39
N HIS A 29 6.14 -7.22 -0.19
CA HIS A 29 6.65 -8.42 -0.86
C HIS A 29 7.52 -8.07 -2.08
N TYR A 30 7.18 -7.00 -2.80
CA TYR A 30 7.98 -6.46 -3.90
C TYR A 30 9.12 -5.53 -3.47
N GLY A 31 9.42 -5.42 -2.17
CA GLY A 31 10.53 -4.59 -1.67
C GLY A 31 10.18 -3.12 -1.42
N TYR A 32 8.91 -2.74 -1.55
CA TYR A 32 8.45 -1.39 -1.25
C TYR A 32 8.19 -1.20 0.25
N VAL A 33 8.60 -0.05 0.78
CA VAL A 33 8.41 0.31 2.20
C VAL A 33 7.64 1.62 2.31
N GLU A 34 6.61 1.63 3.16
CA GLU A 34 5.82 2.85 3.42
C GLU A 34 6.66 3.90 4.15
N ILE A 35 6.73 5.11 3.59
CA ILE A 35 7.28 6.30 4.25
C ILE A 35 6.18 6.94 5.10
N LYS A 36 6.27 6.75 6.42
CA LYS A 36 5.42 7.49 7.36
C LYS A 36 5.99 8.89 7.56
N ARG A 37 5.22 9.94 7.23
CA ARG A 37 5.60 11.32 7.56
C ARG A 37 5.32 11.59 9.05
N LYS A 38 6.29 12.19 9.74
CA LYS A 38 6.24 12.56 11.17
C LYS A 38 5.45 13.86 11.46
N GLY A 39 4.47 14.21 10.64
CA GLY A 39 3.77 15.51 10.69
C GLY A 39 2.26 15.39 10.89
N LYS A 40 1.68 16.32 11.65
CA LYS A 40 0.28 16.37 12.12
C LYS A 40 -0.77 16.63 11.02
N THR A 41 -0.36 16.85 9.77
CA THR A 41 -1.26 16.90 8.60
C THR A 41 -1.30 15.50 7.98
N GLY A 42 -2.04 14.60 8.64
CA GLY A 42 -2.29 13.23 8.20
C GLY A 42 -3.18 13.20 6.97
N GLY A 43 -2.68 13.66 5.83
CA GLY A 43 -3.38 13.54 4.57
C GLY A 43 -3.39 12.09 4.08
N SER A 44 -4.43 11.75 3.31
CA SER A 44 -4.65 10.44 2.69
C SER A 44 -3.51 9.92 1.81
N ARG A 45 -2.56 10.77 1.42
CA ARG A 45 -1.47 10.40 0.50
C ARG A 45 -0.35 9.69 1.25
N ARG A 46 -0.15 8.40 0.93
CA ARG A 46 0.96 7.57 1.42
C ARG A 46 1.96 7.33 0.30
N LYS A 47 3.24 7.31 0.66
CA LYS A 47 4.33 7.03 -0.28
C LYS A 47 4.97 5.71 0.09
N PHE A 48 5.30 4.92 -0.92
CA PHE A 48 6.07 3.71 -0.81
C PHE A 48 7.32 3.87 -1.65
N ILE A 49 8.47 3.52 -1.09
CA ILE A 49 9.76 3.58 -1.79
C ILE A 49 10.33 2.18 -1.95
N ASN A 50 10.87 1.88 -3.13
CA ASN A 50 11.75 0.74 -3.33
C ASN A 50 13.17 1.28 -3.44
N LYS A 51 13.99 1.02 -2.41
CA LYS A 51 15.37 1.53 -2.35
C LYS A 51 16.29 0.90 -3.39
N LYS A 52 15.94 -0.29 -3.90
CA LYS A 52 16.76 -1.01 -4.87
C LYS A 52 16.66 -0.37 -6.25
N ASP A 53 15.45 -0.01 -6.65
CA ASP A 53 15.15 0.50 -7.99
C ASP A 53 14.98 2.04 -8.01
N ASN A 54 15.12 2.69 -6.84
CA ASN A 54 14.87 4.12 -6.63
C ASN A 54 13.45 4.57 -7.07
N ASP A 55 12.51 3.63 -7.02
CA ASP A 55 11.13 3.81 -7.44
C ASP A 55 10.23 4.27 -6.29
N ILE A 56 9.23 5.09 -6.64
CA ILE A 56 8.26 5.65 -5.69
C ILE A 56 6.84 5.40 -6.18
N ILE A 57 6.05 4.73 -5.35
CA ILE A 57 4.61 4.59 -5.53
C ILE A 57 3.90 5.54 -4.56
N ILE A 58 2.97 6.34 -5.08
CA ILE A 58 2.12 7.21 -4.26
C ILE A 58 0.69 6.69 -4.36
N ALA A 59 0.12 6.34 -3.21
CA ALA A 59 -1.23 5.81 -3.13
C ALA A 59 -2.09 6.66 -2.18
N HIS A 60 -3.37 6.75 -2.49
CA HIS A 60 -4.37 7.41 -1.65
C HIS A 60 -4.99 6.37 -0.73
N ASN A 61 -4.72 6.46 0.57
CA ASN A 61 -5.46 5.74 1.58
C ASN A 61 -6.70 6.58 1.92
N PRO A 62 -7.92 6.17 1.52
CA PRO A 62 -9.12 6.90 1.86
C PRO A 62 -9.24 6.94 3.39
N ILE A 63 -8.98 8.12 3.97
CA ILE A 63 -9.38 8.39 5.35
C ILE A 63 -10.90 8.34 5.29
N LEU A 64 -11.52 7.39 5.98
CA LEU A 64 -12.97 7.36 6.18
C LEU A 64 -13.42 8.79 6.48
N LYS A 65 -14.20 9.40 5.58
CA LYS A 65 -14.95 10.59 5.92
C LYS A 65 -15.99 10.13 6.93
N MET A 66 -15.66 10.21 8.22
CA MET A 66 -16.71 10.30 9.24
C MET A 66 -17.44 11.61 8.93
N SER A 67 -18.59 11.48 8.28
CA SER A 67 -19.61 12.53 8.15
C SER A 67 -20.76 12.11 9.04
#